data_AF-A0A8T4JW08-F1
#
_entry.id   AF-A0A8T4JW08-F1
#
_cell.length_a   1.000
_cell.length_b   1.000
_cell.length_c   1.000
_cell.angle_alpha   90.00
_cell.angle_beta   90.00
_cell.angle_gamma   90.00
#
_symmetry.space_group_name_H-M   'P 1'
#
loop_
_entity.id
_entity.type
_entity.pdbx_description
1 polymer ?
#
loop_
_entity_poly.entity_id
_entity_poly.type
_entity_poly.pdbx_seq_one_letter_code
_entity_poly.pdbx_strand_id
1 'polypeptide(L)'
;MNPEKYDRDNLGKFRKDFSRFVRDYGKKHGLHIQYLVIPEQHKKGGWHMHGFLKGIPPDHLRPFSTGEKLPRYLHTKVKKGMAIYDWTAYREKFGFCDIEPIRNLQAAAAYVTKYITKGFGSGVQALGNHLYYASQGLKRAKIIKKGAINPDSFYWDFENEYVKIKWYDGGQNPESLIMEDNHIKKLREQRDKLYEIQKWQSEFDTETGEIFFESPFDD
;
A
#
# COMPACT_ATOMS: atom_id res chain seq x y z
N MET A 1 13.44 8.01 12.53
CA MET A 1 14.85 7.78 12.08
C MET A 1 15.76 8.69 12.87
N ASN A 2 16.99 8.26 13.18
CA ASN A 2 17.99 9.10 13.86
C ASN A 2 18.75 9.95 12.81
N PRO A 3 18.70 11.30 12.87
CA PRO A 3 19.39 12.17 11.91
C PRO A 3 20.91 11.93 11.81
N GLU A 4 21.55 11.47 12.88
CA GLU A 4 22.99 11.20 12.92
C GLU A 4 23.37 9.89 12.19
N LYS A 5 22.40 8.99 12.00
CA LYS A 5 22.64 7.65 11.44
C LYS A 5 22.16 7.51 10.01
N TYR A 6 21.14 8.28 9.63
CA TYR A 6 20.54 8.20 8.30
C TYR A 6 19.86 9.52 7.94
N ASP A 7 20.10 9.98 6.70
CA ASP A 7 19.39 11.15 6.16
C ASP A 7 17.89 10.87 6.09
N ARG A 8 17.18 11.51 7.02
CA ARG A 8 15.76 11.29 7.27
C ARG A 8 14.86 12.04 6.31
N ASP A 9 15.41 12.93 5.47
CA ASP A 9 14.64 13.76 4.56
C ASP A 9 14.59 13.15 3.15
N ASN A 10 15.53 12.25 2.82
CA ASN A 10 15.56 11.55 1.53
C ASN A 10 14.75 10.24 1.52
N LEU A 11 13.45 10.36 1.23
CA LEU A 11 12.52 9.23 1.13
C LEU A 11 12.93 8.20 0.07
N GLY A 12 13.40 8.66 -1.09
CA GLY A 12 13.79 7.80 -2.20
C GLY A 12 14.99 6.91 -1.85
N LYS A 13 15.98 7.47 -1.16
CA LYS A 13 17.13 6.73 -0.64
C LYS A 13 16.69 5.73 0.42
N PHE A 14 15.89 6.15 1.40
CA PHE A 14 15.36 5.25 2.43
C PHE A 14 14.66 4.04 1.83
N ARG A 15 13.76 4.25 0.86
CA ARG A 15 13.03 3.15 0.19
C ARG A 15 14.00 2.10 -0.36
N LYS A 16 15.04 2.52 -1.07
CA LYS A 16 16.04 1.62 -1.68
C LYS A 16 16.79 0.85 -0.58
N ASP A 17 17.30 1.56 0.42
CA ASP A 17 18.12 0.98 1.48
C ASP A 17 17.34 0.07 2.42
N PHE A 18 16.08 0.40 2.72
CA PHE A 18 15.19 -0.42 3.52
C PHE A 18 14.84 -1.72 2.80
N SER A 19 14.47 -1.65 1.52
CA SER A 19 14.16 -2.86 0.73
C SER A 19 15.35 -3.82 0.63
N ARG A 20 16.57 -3.26 0.49
CA ARG A 20 17.82 -4.02 0.49
C ARG A 20 18.13 -4.60 1.86
N PHE A 21 18.01 -3.79 2.91
CA PHE A 21 18.22 -4.23 4.29
C PHE A 21 17.35 -5.43 4.65
N VAL A 22 16.04 -5.36 4.40
CA VAL A 22 15.12 -6.46 4.73
C VAL A 22 15.47 -7.72 3.95
N ARG A 23 15.82 -7.59 2.67
CA ARG A 23 16.23 -8.72 1.82
C ARG A 23 17.52 -9.37 2.31
N ASP A 24 18.54 -8.58 2.60
CA ASP A 24 19.85 -9.09 3.01
C ASP A 24 19.81 -9.70 4.41
N TYR A 25 19.03 -9.09 5.32
CA TYR A 25 18.75 -9.66 6.62
C TYR A 25 18.02 -11.00 6.49
N GLY A 26 17.00 -11.07 5.64
CA GLY A 26 16.28 -12.30 5.33
C GLY A 26 17.22 -13.40 4.81
N LYS A 27 18.07 -13.08 3.82
CA LYS A 27 19.07 -14.02 3.28
C LYS A 27 20.04 -14.52 4.34
N LYS A 28 20.61 -13.62 5.14
CA LYS A 28 21.59 -13.94 6.19
C LYS A 28 21.04 -14.91 7.23
N HIS A 29 19.75 -14.79 7.55
CA HIS A 29 19.12 -15.55 8.62
C HIS A 29 18.16 -16.65 8.12
N GLY A 30 18.10 -16.90 6.80
CA GLY A 30 17.16 -17.87 6.23
C GLY A 30 15.69 -17.50 6.41
N LEU A 31 15.38 -16.21 6.55
CA LEU A 31 14.02 -15.70 6.80
C LEU A 31 13.38 -15.14 5.53
N HIS A 32 12.09 -15.42 5.36
CA HIS A 32 11.26 -14.76 4.35
C HIS A 32 10.47 -13.61 4.98
N ILE A 33 11.05 -12.41 4.94
CA ILE A 33 10.45 -11.21 5.53
C ILE A 33 9.63 -10.45 4.49
N GLN A 34 8.37 -10.19 4.82
CA GLN A 34 7.43 -9.41 4.02
C GLN A 34 7.10 -8.11 4.76
N TYR A 35 6.86 -7.02 4.02
CA TYR A 35 6.55 -5.73 4.61
C TYR A 35 5.55 -4.92 3.80
N LEU A 36 4.79 -4.07 4.47
CA LEU A 36 4.02 -2.97 3.90
C LEU A 36 4.26 -1.76 4.79
N VAL A 37 4.85 -0.70 4.25
CA VAL A 37 5.20 0.52 4.99
C VAL A 37 4.67 1.77 4.29
N ILE A 38 4.23 2.74 5.07
CA ILE A 38 3.63 4.00 4.67
C ILE A 38 4.51 5.11 5.24
N PRO A 39 5.11 5.96 4.40
CA PRO A 39 5.83 7.13 4.86
C PRO A 39 4.88 8.21 5.38
N GLU A 40 5.12 8.73 6.58
CA GLU A 40 4.48 9.92 7.13
C GLU A 40 5.55 10.99 7.36
N GLN A 41 5.35 12.20 6.83
CA GLN A 41 6.24 13.31 7.11
C GLN A 41 5.94 13.85 8.51
N HIS A 42 6.96 13.90 9.35
CA HIS A 42 6.81 14.40 10.71
C HIS A 42 6.76 15.94 10.71
N LYS A 43 5.96 16.53 11.61
CA LYS A 43 5.73 18.00 11.70
C LYS A 43 7.02 18.83 11.85
N LYS A 44 8.07 18.22 12.43
CA LYS A 44 9.40 18.83 12.61
C LYS A 44 10.39 18.48 11.48
N GLY A 45 9.90 18.08 10.31
CA GLY A 45 10.69 17.50 9.21
C GLY A 45 10.96 16.00 9.38
N GLY A 46 11.55 15.37 8.38
CA GLY A 46 11.91 13.95 8.33
C GLY A 46 10.75 12.97 8.16
N TRP A 47 11.10 11.78 7.68
CA TRP A 47 10.16 10.69 7.40
C TRP A 47 10.08 9.68 8.54
N HIS A 48 8.85 9.37 8.94
CA HIS A 48 8.50 8.25 9.79
C HIS A 48 7.86 7.14 8.94
N MET A 49 8.10 5.89 9.33
CA MET A 49 7.60 4.74 8.60
C MET A 49 6.63 4.00 9.49
N HIS A 50 5.39 3.87 9.02
CA HIS A 50 4.32 3.14 9.69
C HIS A 50 3.94 1.93 8.86
N GLY A 51 3.70 0.78 9.47
CA GLY A 51 3.30 -0.37 8.67
C GLY A 51 3.39 -1.71 9.36
N PHE A 52 3.46 -2.74 8.54
CA PHE A 52 3.46 -4.13 8.96
C PHE A 52 4.70 -4.85 8.48
N LEU A 53 5.16 -5.76 9.33
CA LEU A 53 6.22 -6.71 9.05
C LEU A 53 5.66 -8.11 9.31
N LYS A 54 6.08 -9.07 8.48
CA LYS A 54 5.74 -10.49 8.64
C LYS A 54 6.98 -11.33 8.38
N GLY A 55 7.13 -12.42 9.14
CA GLY A 55 8.25 -13.35 8.98
C GLY A 55 9.50 -13.00 9.77
N ILE A 56 9.37 -12.15 10.80
CA ILE A 56 10.44 -11.89 11.78
C ILE A 56 10.09 -12.65 13.06
N PRO A 57 10.84 -13.69 13.45
CA PRO A 57 10.62 -14.39 14.71
C PRO A 57 10.95 -13.49 15.91
N PRO A 58 10.30 -13.70 17.07
CA PRO A 58 10.61 -12.97 18.30
C PRO A 58 12.08 -13.04 18.72
N ASP A 59 12.80 -14.12 18.42
CA ASP A 59 14.22 -14.28 18.78
C ASP A 59 15.14 -13.29 18.04
N HIS A 60 14.67 -12.70 16.94
CA HIS A 60 15.37 -11.64 16.21
C HIS A 60 15.03 -10.24 16.76
N LEU A 61 14.17 -10.17 17.77
CA LEU A 61 13.62 -8.96 18.34
C LEU A 61 13.94 -8.87 19.83
N ARG A 62 14.42 -7.71 20.26
CA ARG A 62 14.76 -7.48 21.67
C ARG A 62 13.54 -6.89 22.39
N PRO A 63 12.97 -7.53 23.43
CA PRO A 63 11.87 -6.93 24.17
C PRO A 63 12.34 -5.65 24.87
N PHE A 64 11.47 -4.64 24.91
CA PHE A 64 11.73 -3.43 25.68
C PHE A 64 11.61 -3.69 27.18
N SER A 65 12.50 -3.10 27.97
CA SER A 65 12.48 -3.18 29.43
C SER A 65 12.02 -1.87 30.09
N THR A 66 11.52 -1.95 31.33
CA THR A 66 11.04 -0.78 32.09
C THR A 66 12.16 0.18 32.51
N GLY A 67 13.42 -0.29 32.55
CA GLY A 67 14.59 0.48 32.92
C GLY A 67 15.21 1.30 31.78
N GLU A 68 14.74 1.13 30.54
CA GLU A 68 15.23 1.88 29.39
C GLU A 68 14.58 3.27 29.29
N LYS A 69 15.32 4.25 28.75
CA LYS A 69 14.77 5.57 28.43
C LYS A 69 13.83 5.48 27.22
N LEU A 70 12.54 5.26 27.48
CA LEU A 70 11.51 5.11 26.44
C LEU A 70 10.56 6.32 26.38
N PRO A 71 9.93 6.59 25.24
CA PRO A 71 8.77 7.47 25.18
C PRO A 71 7.68 7.04 26.19
N ARG A 72 6.97 8.02 26.76
CA ARG A 72 5.96 7.78 27.82
C ARG A 72 4.89 6.76 27.45
N TYR A 73 4.49 6.73 26.18
CA TYR A 73 3.50 5.77 25.67
C TYR A 73 4.04 4.33 25.70
N LEU A 74 5.32 4.10 25.37
CA LEU A 74 5.95 2.79 25.43
C LEU A 74 6.17 2.35 26.87
N HIS A 75 6.66 3.22 27.76
CA HIS A 75 6.77 2.90 29.19
C HIS A 75 5.44 2.42 29.76
N THR A 76 4.33 3.06 29.39
CA THR A 76 2.99 2.69 29.87
C THR A 76 2.61 1.29 29.39
N LYS A 77 2.90 0.96 28.13
CA LYS A 77 2.60 -0.36 27.55
C LYS A 77 3.48 -1.46 28.14
N VAL A 78 4.79 -1.21 28.31
CA VAL A 78 5.72 -2.17 28.94
C VAL A 78 5.31 -2.44 30.39
N LYS A 79 4.95 -1.41 31.17
CA LYS A 79 4.43 -1.58 32.54
C LYS A 79 3.13 -2.40 32.61
N LYS A 80 2.33 -2.39 31.55
CA LYS A 80 1.12 -3.21 31.41
C LYS A 80 1.42 -4.64 30.94
N GLY A 81 2.69 -5.02 30.80
CA GLY A 81 3.09 -6.35 30.31
C GLY A 81 2.84 -6.56 28.82
N MET A 82 2.66 -5.49 28.04
CA MET A 82 2.47 -5.62 26.60
C MET A 82 3.79 -5.98 25.92
N ALA A 83 3.76 -7.01 25.07
CA ALA A 83 4.85 -7.34 24.17
C ALA A 83 5.11 -6.20 23.18
N ILE A 84 6.25 -5.54 23.34
CA ILE A 84 6.78 -4.51 22.44
C ILE A 84 8.27 -4.79 22.29
N TYR A 85 8.75 -4.73 21.06
CA TYR A 85 10.11 -5.09 20.73
C TYR A 85 10.83 -4.00 19.96
N ASP A 86 12.15 -4.02 20.09
CA ASP A 86 13.10 -3.32 19.25
C ASP A 86 13.72 -4.30 18.26
N TRP A 87 13.84 -3.89 16.99
CA TRP A 87 14.64 -4.62 16.02
C TRP A 87 16.04 -4.01 15.98
N THR A 88 16.96 -4.56 16.75
CA THR A 88 18.29 -3.97 16.97
C THR A 88 19.07 -3.73 15.67
N ALA A 89 19.02 -4.67 14.72
CA ALA A 89 19.65 -4.51 13.41
C ALA A 89 19.04 -3.34 12.59
N TYR A 90 17.72 -3.11 12.71
CA TYR A 90 17.09 -1.94 12.11
C TYR A 90 17.53 -0.66 12.83
N ARG A 91 17.56 -0.68 14.18
CA ARG A 91 17.95 0.47 15.00
C ARG A 91 19.37 0.97 14.72
N GLU A 92 20.30 0.05 14.51
CA GLU A 92 21.68 0.39 14.17
C GLU A 92 21.77 1.15 12.86
N LYS A 93 20.98 0.76 11.85
CA LYS A 93 21.03 1.35 10.51
C LYS A 93 20.14 2.58 10.32
N PHE A 94 18.91 2.55 10.80
CA PHE A 94 17.89 3.58 10.52
C PHE A 94 17.46 4.37 11.76
N GLY A 95 17.90 3.95 12.95
CA GLY A 95 17.50 4.52 14.23
C GLY A 95 16.24 3.87 14.82
N PHE A 96 15.74 4.48 15.89
CA PHE A 96 14.69 3.90 16.74
C PHE A 96 13.49 3.32 15.98
N CYS A 97 13.06 2.13 16.41
CA CYS A 97 11.83 1.48 15.99
C CYS A 97 11.18 0.78 17.19
N ASP A 98 9.87 0.62 17.09
CA ASP A 98 9.06 -0.20 17.99
C ASP A 98 8.15 -1.12 17.15
N ILE A 99 8.14 -2.40 17.50
CA ILE A 99 7.37 -3.44 16.82
C ILE A 99 6.46 -4.11 17.84
N GLU A 100 5.19 -4.27 17.48
CA GLU A 100 4.20 -4.95 18.32
C GLU A 100 3.50 -6.06 17.52
N PRO A 101 3.15 -7.18 18.16
CA PRO A 101 2.31 -8.18 17.52
C PRO A 101 0.92 -7.61 17.24
N ILE A 102 0.35 -7.95 16.08
CA ILE A 102 -1.02 -7.58 15.74
C ILE A 102 -1.98 -8.41 16.60
N ARG A 103 -2.79 -7.72 17.42
CA ARG A 103 -3.77 -8.33 18.33
C ARG A 103 -5.20 -8.28 17.79
N ASN A 104 -5.49 -7.32 16.91
CA ASN A 104 -6.81 -7.13 16.32
C ASN A 104 -6.63 -6.63 14.87
N LEU A 105 -7.20 -7.37 13.91
CA LEU A 105 -7.06 -7.09 12.48
C LEU A 105 -7.81 -5.83 12.05
N GLN A 106 -8.99 -5.57 12.63
CA GLN A 106 -9.78 -4.37 12.33
C GLN A 106 -9.06 -3.11 12.81
N ALA A 107 -8.49 -3.15 14.01
CA ALA A 107 -7.67 -2.07 14.54
C ALA A 107 -6.40 -1.83 13.71
N ALA A 108 -5.77 -2.90 13.20
CA ALA A 108 -4.63 -2.80 12.30
C ALA A 108 -5.04 -2.16 10.95
N ALA A 109 -6.17 -2.58 10.36
CA ALA A 109 -6.69 -1.99 9.14
C ALA A 109 -6.99 -0.49 9.33
N ALA A 110 -7.71 -0.13 10.39
CA ALA A 110 -8.01 1.25 10.74
C ALA A 110 -6.74 2.09 10.96
N TYR A 111 -5.72 1.53 11.62
CA TYR A 111 -4.41 2.15 11.79
C TYR A 111 -3.78 2.50 10.44
N VAL A 112 -3.73 1.55 9.51
CA VAL A 112 -3.16 1.81 8.17
C VAL A 112 -3.96 2.85 7.41
N THR A 113 -5.29 2.76 7.40
CA THR A 113 -6.17 3.74 6.74
C THR A 113 -5.87 5.15 7.23
N LYS A 114 -5.71 5.34 8.54
CA LYS A 114 -5.34 6.64 9.13
C LYS A 114 -4.05 7.22 8.53
N TYR A 115 -2.99 6.41 8.38
CA TYR A 115 -1.71 6.91 7.84
C TYR A 115 -1.75 7.12 6.33
N ILE A 116 -2.52 6.32 5.59
CA ILE A 116 -2.79 6.59 4.18
C ILE A 116 -3.46 7.95 4.03
N THR A 117 -4.56 8.21 4.75
CA THR A 117 -5.29 9.49 4.71
C THR A 117 -4.41 10.67 5.08
N LYS A 118 -3.56 10.53 6.10
CA LYS A 118 -2.58 11.56 6.44
C LYS A 118 -1.54 11.78 5.34
N GLY A 119 -1.08 10.72 4.69
CA GLY A 119 -0.13 10.79 3.58
C GLY A 119 -0.67 11.61 2.40
N PHE A 120 -1.97 11.48 2.10
CA PHE A 120 -2.68 12.31 1.11
C PHE A 120 -2.68 13.80 1.49
N GLY A 121 -2.95 14.12 2.75
CA GLY A 121 -3.13 15.51 3.19
C GLY A 121 -1.84 16.31 3.36
N SER A 122 -0.68 15.67 3.59
CA SER A 122 0.46 16.42 4.14
C SER A 122 1.88 15.96 3.79
N GLY A 123 2.14 15.05 2.84
CA GLY A 123 3.52 14.54 2.70
C GLY A 123 3.98 14.11 1.31
N VAL A 124 3.23 13.26 0.62
CA VAL A 124 3.74 12.61 -0.61
C VAL A 124 3.10 13.25 -1.83
N GLN A 125 3.40 14.53 -2.07
CA GLN A 125 2.77 15.32 -3.15
C GLN A 125 3.60 15.40 -4.44
N ALA A 126 4.88 15.03 -4.40
CA ALA A 126 5.69 15.03 -5.61
C ALA A 126 5.24 13.91 -6.58
N LEU A 127 5.04 14.29 -7.84
CA LEU A 127 4.66 13.42 -8.93
C LEU A 127 5.59 12.19 -9.00
N GLY A 128 5.02 10.99 -9.09
CA GLY A 128 5.76 9.72 -9.19
C GLY A 128 6.15 9.06 -7.87
N ASN A 129 5.87 9.70 -6.72
CA ASN A 129 6.06 9.04 -5.42
C ASN A 129 4.90 8.11 -5.07
N HIS A 130 5.19 7.04 -4.30
CA HIS A 130 4.17 6.10 -3.85
C HIS A 130 3.72 6.42 -2.43
N LEU A 131 2.41 6.30 -2.19
CA LEU A 131 1.81 6.44 -0.85
C LEU A 131 2.18 5.32 0.12
N TYR A 132 2.58 4.16 -0.40
CA TYR A 132 3.04 3.03 0.39
C TYR A 132 4.10 2.24 -0.40
N TYR A 133 4.91 1.49 0.33
CA TYR A 133 5.92 0.59 -0.20
C TYR A 133 5.69 -0.81 0.35
N ALA A 134 5.68 -1.79 -0.55
CA ALA A 134 5.41 -3.19 -0.20
C ALA A 134 6.53 -4.10 -0.73
N SER A 135 6.81 -5.18 0.00
CA SER A 135 7.63 -6.28 -0.50
C SER A 135 6.96 -6.98 -1.68
N GLN A 136 7.77 -7.56 -2.56
CA GLN A 136 7.27 -8.42 -3.64
C GLN A 136 6.61 -9.70 -3.06
N GLY A 137 5.63 -10.25 -3.78
CA GLY A 137 4.96 -11.50 -3.40
C GLY A 137 3.86 -11.36 -2.33
N LEU A 138 3.52 -10.14 -1.89
CA LEU A 138 2.31 -9.94 -1.09
C LEU A 138 1.06 -10.32 -1.88
N LYS A 139 0.14 -11.05 -1.24
CA LYS A 139 -1.17 -11.34 -1.82
C LYS A 139 -1.90 -10.02 -2.03
N ARG A 140 -2.36 -9.80 -3.27
CA ARG A 140 -3.19 -8.65 -3.65
C ARG A 140 -4.62 -9.12 -3.83
N ALA A 141 -5.56 -8.18 -3.74
CA ALA A 141 -6.93 -8.42 -4.16
C ALA A 141 -6.93 -8.93 -5.61
N LYS A 142 -7.66 -10.01 -5.85
CA LYS A 142 -7.87 -10.57 -7.18
C LYS A 142 -9.25 -10.14 -7.65
N ILE A 143 -9.34 -9.70 -8.89
CA ILE A 143 -10.64 -9.51 -9.53
C ILE A 143 -11.19 -10.91 -9.81
N ILE A 144 -12.31 -11.24 -9.16
CA ILE A 144 -13.00 -12.51 -9.37
C ILE A 144 -13.94 -12.39 -10.58
N LYS A 145 -14.68 -11.27 -10.67
CA LYS A 145 -15.57 -10.96 -11.78
C LYS A 145 -15.69 -9.44 -11.95
N LYS A 146 -15.91 -8.98 -13.18
CA LYS A 146 -16.16 -7.58 -13.53
C LYS A 146 -17.31 -7.53 -14.53
N GLY A 147 -18.21 -6.56 -14.36
CA GLY A 147 -19.37 -6.39 -15.21
C GLY A 147 -20.29 -5.29 -14.68
N ALA A 148 -21.52 -5.29 -15.16
CA ALA A 148 -22.55 -4.35 -14.73
C ALA A 148 -23.31 -4.90 -13.52
N ILE A 149 -23.78 -4.00 -12.67
CA ILE A 149 -24.69 -4.30 -11.57
C ILE A 149 -25.82 -3.27 -11.60
N ASN A 150 -27.02 -3.65 -11.15
CA ASN A 150 -28.05 -2.66 -10.84
C ASN A 150 -27.71 -2.03 -9.48
N PRO A 151 -27.34 -0.74 -9.41
CA PRO A 151 -26.88 -0.12 -8.16
C PRO A 151 -27.99 0.00 -7.11
N ASP A 152 -29.25 -0.02 -7.52
CA ASP A 152 -30.41 0.09 -6.63
C ASP A 152 -30.81 -1.26 -6.01
N SER A 153 -30.18 -2.35 -6.43
CA SER A 153 -30.46 -3.69 -5.90
C SER A 153 -29.78 -3.96 -4.55
N PHE A 154 -29.04 -3.00 -4.00
CA PHE A 154 -28.23 -3.19 -2.80
C PHE A 154 -28.37 -2.04 -1.81
N TYR A 155 -28.33 -2.39 -0.53
CA TYR A 155 -27.95 -1.44 0.50
C TYR A 155 -26.42 -1.34 0.56
N TRP A 156 -25.87 -0.16 0.32
CA TRP A 156 -24.43 0.07 0.30
C TRP A 156 -23.86 0.24 1.72
N ASP A 157 -22.74 -0.42 2.00
CA ASP A 157 -22.09 -0.29 3.31
C ASP A 157 -21.22 0.98 3.38
N PHE A 158 -20.82 1.48 2.22
CA PHE A 158 -20.14 2.77 2.05
C PHE A 158 -20.53 3.38 0.70
N GLU A 159 -20.78 4.68 0.69
CA GLU A 159 -21.12 5.44 -0.51
C GLU A 159 -20.56 6.86 -0.42
N ASN A 160 -19.96 7.34 -1.51
CA ASN A 160 -19.62 8.74 -1.75
C ASN A 160 -19.80 9.08 -3.24
N GLU A 161 -19.42 10.29 -3.65
CA GLU A 161 -19.54 10.80 -5.03
C GLU A 161 -18.82 9.93 -6.08
N TYR A 162 -17.79 9.16 -5.69
CA TYR A 162 -16.92 8.45 -6.62
C TYR A 162 -17.06 6.92 -6.55
N VAL A 163 -17.52 6.37 -5.43
CA VAL A 163 -17.55 4.91 -5.22
C VAL A 163 -18.66 4.48 -4.25
N LYS A 164 -19.27 3.35 -4.58
CA LYS A 164 -20.11 2.57 -3.65
C LYS A 164 -19.46 1.23 -3.38
N ILE A 165 -19.43 0.81 -2.11
CA ILE A 165 -18.77 -0.41 -1.67
C ILE A 165 -19.76 -1.25 -0.86
N LYS A 166 -19.81 -2.54 -1.19
CA LYS A 166 -20.50 -3.56 -0.41
C LYS A 166 -19.52 -4.64 0.00
N TRP A 167 -19.49 -4.95 1.30
CA TRP A 167 -18.69 -6.00 1.89
C TRP A 167 -19.50 -7.29 1.96
N TYR A 168 -18.83 -8.40 1.72
CA TYR A 168 -19.41 -9.74 1.78
C TYR A 168 -18.56 -10.61 2.69
N ASP A 169 -19.21 -11.41 3.52
CA ASP A 169 -18.58 -12.42 4.36
C ASP A 169 -18.16 -13.66 3.56
N GLY A 170 -17.22 -14.42 4.11
CA GLY A 170 -16.75 -15.66 3.51
C GLY A 170 -17.89 -16.66 3.31
N GLY A 171 -18.07 -17.12 2.07
CA GLY A 171 -19.13 -18.07 1.67
C GLY A 171 -20.28 -17.44 0.89
N GLN A 172 -20.36 -16.12 0.82
CA GLN A 172 -21.28 -15.43 -0.08
C GLN A 172 -20.73 -15.46 -1.52
N ASN A 173 -21.63 -15.48 -2.51
CA ASN A 173 -21.30 -15.56 -3.93
C ASN A 173 -21.68 -14.22 -4.62
N PRO A 174 -20.93 -13.13 -4.41
CA PRO A 174 -21.26 -11.84 -5.01
C PRO A 174 -21.10 -11.84 -6.54
N GLU A 175 -20.34 -12.79 -7.11
CA GLU A 175 -20.16 -12.90 -8.55
C GLU A 175 -21.44 -13.27 -9.30
N SER A 176 -22.42 -13.92 -8.66
CA SER A 176 -23.72 -14.20 -9.29
C SER A 176 -24.53 -12.93 -9.58
N LEU A 177 -24.26 -11.84 -8.85
CA LEU A 177 -24.96 -10.56 -8.97
C LEU A 177 -24.41 -9.70 -10.12
N ILE A 178 -23.23 -10.03 -10.62
CA ILE A 178 -22.56 -9.28 -11.68
C ILE A 178 -23.05 -9.79 -13.03
N MET A 179 -23.72 -8.90 -13.76
CA MET A 179 -24.17 -9.13 -15.13
C MET A 179 -23.06 -8.81 -16.12
N GLU A 180 -23.09 -9.43 -17.29
CA GLU A 180 -22.15 -9.09 -18.36
C GLU A 180 -22.43 -7.67 -18.86
N ASP A 181 -21.38 -6.86 -18.96
CA ASP A 181 -21.50 -5.51 -19.50
C ASP A 181 -21.48 -5.57 -21.03
N ASN A 182 -22.66 -5.80 -21.61
CA ASN A 182 -22.83 -5.95 -23.06
C ASN A 182 -22.41 -4.71 -23.85
N HIS A 183 -22.48 -3.52 -23.25
CA HIS A 183 -22.06 -2.28 -23.89
C HIS A 183 -20.53 -2.21 -23.96
N ILE A 184 -19.84 -2.38 -22.84
CA ILE A 184 -18.37 -2.41 -22.81
C ILE A 184 -17.81 -3.58 -23.65
N LYS A 185 -18.51 -4.72 -23.68
CA LYS A 185 -18.13 -5.85 -24.53
C LYS A 185 -18.16 -5.47 -26.02
N LYS A 186 -19.25 -4.86 -26.50
CA LYS A 186 -19.35 -4.37 -27.89
C LYS A 186 -18.27 -3.34 -28.21
N LEU A 187 -18.01 -2.39 -27.31
CA LEU A 187 -16.96 -1.39 -27.48
C LEU A 187 -15.56 -2.04 -27.61
N ARG A 188 -15.28 -3.08 -26.80
CA ARG A 188 -14.03 -3.83 -26.91
C ARG A 188 -13.93 -4.61 -28.22
N GLU A 189 -15.02 -5.24 -28.65
CA GLU A 189 -15.06 -5.97 -29.93
C GLU A 189 -14.85 -5.03 -31.13
N GLN A 190 -15.44 -3.83 -31.10
CA GLN A 190 -15.22 -2.79 -32.12
C GLN A 190 -13.76 -2.31 -32.12
N ARG A 191 -13.21 -2.02 -30.93
CA ARG A 191 -11.81 -1.66 -30.74
C ARG A 191 -10.86 -2.74 -31.28
N ASP A 192 -11.09 -4.00 -30.94
CA ASP A 192 -10.22 -5.10 -31.34
C ASP A 192 -10.26 -5.33 -32.86
N LYS A 193 -11.43 -5.19 -33.50
CA LYS A 193 -11.54 -5.16 -34.97
C LYS A 193 -10.78 -3.99 -35.60
N LEU A 194 -10.84 -2.80 -34.99
CA LEU A 194 -10.11 -1.62 -35.47
C LEU A 194 -8.58 -1.87 -35.46
N TYR A 195 -8.06 -2.42 -34.36
CA TYR A 195 -6.62 -2.69 -34.21
C TYR A 195 -6.13 -3.95 -34.93
N GLU A 196 -7.00 -4.92 -35.25
CA GLU A 196 -6.63 -6.03 -36.14
C GLU A 196 -6.48 -5.58 -37.61
N ILE A 197 -7.27 -4.59 -38.03
CA ILE A 197 -7.28 -4.07 -39.40
C ILE A 197 -6.16 -3.03 -39.61
N GLN A 198 -5.84 -2.23 -38.59
CA GLN A 198 -4.75 -1.26 -38.65
C GLN A 198 -3.40 -1.88 -38.26
N LYS A 199 -2.48 -2.04 -39.23
CA LYS A 199 -1.05 -2.16 -38.89
C LYS A 199 -0.66 -0.90 -38.11
N TRP A 200 0.07 -1.05 -36.99
CA TRP A 200 0.45 0.05 -36.11
C TRP A 200 0.99 1.25 -36.91
N GLN A 201 0.23 2.35 -36.91
CA GLN A 201 0.59 3.64 -37.51
C GLN A 201 0.45 4.72 -36.44
N SER A 202 1.27 5.77 -36.52
CA SER A 202 1.18 6.90 -35.59
C SER A 202 -0.18 7.58 -35.77
N GLU A 203 -0.96 7.67 -34.70
CA GLU A 203 -2.29 8.28 -34.64
C GLU A 203 -2.23 9.82 -34.57
N PHE A 204 -1.03 10.40 -34.62
CA PHE A 204 -0.77 11.83 -34.60
C PHE A 204 0.51 12.17 -35.36
N ASP A 205 0.54 13.37 -35.93
CA ASP A 205 1.73 13.98 -36.52
C ASP A 205 2.68 14.45 -35.42
N THR A 206 3.92 13.99 -35.44
CA THR A 206 4.92 14.35 -34.42
C THR A 206 5.49 15.77 -34.60
N GLU A 207 5.30 16.39 -35.76
CA GLU A 207 5.79 17.74 -36.09
C GLU A 207 4.68 18.79 -35.95
N THR A 208 3.46 18.50 -36.41
CA THR A 208 2.34 19.45 -36.36
C THR A 208 1.44 19.28 -35.14
N GLY A 209 1.48 18.11 -34.48
CA GLY A 209 0.61 17.77 -33.34
C GLY A 209 -0.84 17.45 -33.75
N GLU A 210 -1.11 17.34 -35.05
CA GLU A 210 -2.43 17.03 -35.59
C GLU A 210 -2.78 15.57 -35.32
N ILE A 211 -3.96 15.30 -34.75
CA ILE A 211 -4.42 13.95 -34.42
C ILE A 211 -5.20 13.41 -35.63
N PHE A 212 -4.71 12.32 -36.22
CA PHE A 212 -5.34 11.67 -37.38
C PHE A 212 -6.34 10.58 -36.97
N PHE A 213 -6.44 10.30 -35.67
CA PHE A 213 -7.33 9.30 -35.11
C PHE A 213 -8.72 9.89 -34.85
N GLU A 214 -9.70 9.51 -35.68
CA GLU A 214 -11.12 9.65 -35.33
C GLU A 214 -11.47 8.58 -34.30
N SER A 215 -11.74 9.00 -33.07
CA SER A 215 -12.07 8.10 -31.97
C SER A 215 -13.45 7.47 -32.20
N PRO A 216 -13.56 6.13 -32.17
CA PRO A 216 -14.86 5.45 -32.28
C PRO A 216 -15.72 5.61 -31.02
N PHE A 217 -15.32 6.46 -30.08
CA PHE A 217 -15.99 6.74 -28.81
C PHE A 217 -16.49 8.18 -28.71
N ASP A 218 -16.45 8.95 -29.80
CA ASP A 218 -16.85 10.36 -29.86
C ASP A 218 -18.36 10.55 -30.14
N ASP A 219 -19.18 9.55 -29.81
CA ASP A 219 -20.65 9.63 -29.81
C ASP A 219 -21.19 10.29 -28.52
#